data_AF-E7GMG9-F1
#
_entry.id   AF-E7GMG9-F1
#
_cell.length_a   1.000
_cell.length_b   1.000
_cell.length_c   1.000
_cell.angle_alpha   90.00
_cell.angle_beta   90.00
_cell.angle_gamma   90.00
#
_symmetry.space_group_name_H-M   'P 1'
#
loop_
_entity.id
_entity.type
_entity.pdbx_description
1 polymer ?
#
loop_
_entity_poly.entity_id
_entity_poly.type
_entity_poly.pdbx_seq_one_letter_code
_entity_poly.pdbx_strand_id
1 'polypeptide(L)'
;MGGKEALRGFLYQGFASVLEALCHEGWDRIYIELDSKNDKVDIALEANHVIVKSIQVKSTINIFKKIESFPPNEIKSEEEAEICLSLTDHFKDRKLKEHLDWNRDIYEKLESFLRTNTDKKRAYQLLWSTHCSIAFAAGRILNSKEGINIFPVQKTATHGTELWDVKLSPGREYPKWKISDSGPVENKYDTALILNVTRNIHNDVINYVEESNIPVGRLIDCTLEENGATNFSVQDGTHASLLANSIYDAIGGRNMAERRAVLHIFAAAPNALMFFLGQNSMGFGKCILYEYDFEKRSSCTYSPSFDFTN
;
A
#
# COMPACT_ATOMS: atom_id res chain seq x y z
N MET A 1 4.81 0.58 -21.71
CA MET A 1 4.25 0.43 -23.07
C MET A 1 4.82 1.51 -23.99
N GLY A 2 5.79 1.18 -24.85
CA GLY A 2 6.26 2.07 -25.91
C GLY A 2 5.68 1.64 -27.26
N GLY A 3 5.20 2.58 -28.08
CA GLY A 3 4.68 2.31 -29.43
C GLY A 3 3.18 2.63 -29.62
N LYS A 4 2.58 2.05 -30.68
CA LYS A 4 1.19 2.31 -31.14
C LYS A 4 0.12 2.25 -30.04
N GLU A 5 0.34 1.51 -28.96
CA GLU A 5 -0.58 1.41 -27.82
C GLU A 5 -0.57 2.65 -26.92
N ALA A 6 0.59 3.29 -26.73
CA ALA A 6 0.67 4.57 -26.02
C ALA A 6 -0.06 5.68 -26.80
N LEU A 7 0.09 5.70 -28.13
CA LEU A 7 -0.65 6.60 -29.03
C LEU A 7 -2.17 6.43 -28.91
N ARG A 8 -2.66 5.19 -28.78
CA ARG A 8 -4.08 4.91 -28.54
C ARG A 8 -4.54 5.38 -27.15
N GLY A 9 -3.72 5.18 -26.12
CA GLY A 9 -3.99 5.68 -24.77
C GLY A 9 -4.16 7.21 -24.73
N PHE A 10 -3.25 7.94 -25.38
CA PHE A 10 -3.35 9.41 -25.50
C PHE A 10 -4.60 9.84 -26.25
N LEU A 11 -4.94 9.14 -27.33
CA LEU A 11 -6.14 9.43 -28.10
C LEU A 11 -7.41 9.23 -27.26
N TYR A 12 -7.53 8.11 -26.53
CA TYR A 12 -8.69 7.84 -25.68
C TYR A 12 -8.80 8.81 -24.49
N GLN A 13 -7.68 9.14 -23.84
CA GLN A 13 -7.68 10.12 -22.75
C GLN A 13 -8.04 11.53 -23.26
N GLY A 14 -7.55 11.92 -24.44
CA GLY A 14 -7.95 13.16 -25.10
C GLY A 14 -9.46 13.19 -25.35
N PHE A 15 -10.03 12.13 -25.93
CA PHE A 15 -11.47 12.03 -26.15
C PHE A 15 -12.28 12.06 -24.85
N ALA A 16 -11.88 11.29 -23.83
CA ALA A 16 -12.56 11.28 -22.53
C ALA A 16 -12.53 12.66 -21.87
N SER A 17 -11.40 13.36 -21.93
CA SER A 17 -11.25 14.69 -21.34
C SER A 17 -12.06 15.75 -22.08
N VAL A 18 -12.21 15.63 -23.41
CA VAL A 18 -13.13 16.47 -24.20
C VAL A 18 -14.58 16.18 -23.81
N LEU A 19 -14.97 14.91 -23.68
CA LEU A 19 -16.34 14.55 -23.26
C LEU A 19 -16.66 15.07 -21.86
N GLU A 20 -15.73 14.97 -20.92
CA GLU A 20 -15.86 15.58 -19.59
C GLU A 20 -15.98 17.10 -19.69
N ALA A 21 -15.18 17.74 -20.54
CA ALA A 21 -15.23 19.18 -20.76
C ALA A 21 -16.62 19.65 -21.27
N LEU A 22 -17.27 18.85 -22.11
CA LEU A 22 -18.62 19.11 -22.62
C LEU A 22 -19.71 19.01 -21.53
N CYS A 23 -19.45 18.31 -20.42
CA CYS A 23 -20.37 18.24 -19.28
C CYS A 23 -20.32 19.49 -18.39
N HIS A 24 -19.40 20.43 -18.63
CA HIS A 24 -19.36 21.70 -17.93
C HIS A 24 -20.23 22.74 -18.62
N GLU A 25 -20.92 23.58 -17.83
CA GLU A 25 -21.69 24.72 -18.32
C GLU A 25 -20.87 26.02 -18.23
N GLY A 26 -21.28 27.05 -18.95
CA GLY A 26 -20.73 28.41 -18.81
C GLY A 26 -19.49 28.72 -19.65
N TRP A 27 -19.29 28.03 -20.77
CA TRP A 27 -18.24 28.30 -21.77
C TRP A 27 -18.83 28.41 -23.17
N ASP A 28 -18.17 29.15 -24.07
CA ASP A 28 -18.57 29.37 -25.46
C ASP A 28 -17.54 28.86 -26.49
N ARG A 29 -16.30 28.58 -26.06
CA ARG A 29 -15.26 27.94 -26.89
C ARG A 29 -14.43 26.93 -26.11
N ILE A 30 -13.96 25.90 -26.82
CA ILE A 30 -13.03 24.88 -26.32
C ILE A 30 -11.79 24.85 -27.20
N TYR A 31 -10.62 24.80 -26.58
CA TYR A 31 -9.31 24.66 -27.23
C TYR A 31 -8.73 23.29 -26.88
N ILE A 32 -8.20 22.60 -27.87
CA ILE A 32 -7.44 21.35 -27.70
C ILE A 32 -5.98 21.68 -28.06
N GLU A 33 -5.05 21.40 -27.15
CA GLU A 33 -3.64 21.78 -27.24
C GLU A 33 -3.45 23.30 -27.41
N LEU A 34 -3.92 24.07 -26.44
CA LEU A 34 -3.79 25.54 -26.47
C LEU A 34 -2.29 25.91 -26.37
N ASP A 35 -1.78 26.56 -27.41
CA ASP A 35 -0.39 27.02 -27.46
C ASP A 35 -0.17 28.15 -26.45
N SER A 36 0.37 27.79 -25.29
CA SER A 36 0.64 28.71 -24.19
C SER A 36 2.15 28.74 -23.94
N LYS A 37 2.71 29.95 -23.77
CA LYS A 37 4.16 30.15 -23.71
C LYS A 37 4.86 29.48 -22.52
N ASN A 38 4.14 29.20 -21.42
CA ASN A 38 4.72 28.71 -20.18
C ASN A 38 4.08 27.44 -19.61
N ASP A 39 2.86 27.08 -20.05
CA ASP A 39 2.12 25.93 -19.50
C ASP A 39 1.65 24.98 -20.61
N LYS A 40 1.72 23.68 -20.34
CA LYS A 40 1.09 22.68 -21.22
C LYS A 40 -0.39 22.58 -20.87
N VAL A 41 -1.24 23.24 -21.66
CA VAL A 41 -2.70 23.23 -21.53
C VAL A 41 -3.26 22.31 -22.61
N ASP A 42 -3.63 21.08 -22.23
CA ASP A 42 -4.13 20.09 -23.18
C ASP A 42 -5.58 20.38 -23.61
N ILE A 43 -6.42 20.89 -22.70
CA ILE A 43 -7.77 21.41 -23.02
C ILE A 43 -8.00 22.72 -22.26
N ALA A 44 -8.58 23.73 -22.92
CA ALA A 44 -9.02 24.97 -22.29
C ALA A 44 -10.46 25.32 -22.65
N LEU A 45 -11.23 25.81 -21.69
CA LEU A 45 -12.58 26.35 -21.89
C LEU A 45 -12.52 27.87 -21.76
N GLU A 46 -13.07 28.57 -22.75
CA GLU A 46 -13.21 30.02 -22.81
C GLU A 46 -14.68 30.40 -22.66
N ALA A 47 -14.92 31.51 -21.96
CA ALA A 47 -16.19 32.22 -21.96
C ALA A 47 -15.91 33.72 -22.11
N ASN A 48 -16.56 34.39 -23.05
CA ASN A 48 -16.41 35.84 -23.25
C ASN A 48 -14.94 36.29 -23.39
N HIS A 49 -14.13 35.56 -24.16
CA HIS A 49 -12.69 35.83 -24.38
C HIS A 49 -11.79 35.69 -23.14
N VAL A 50 -12.25 34.99 -22.11
CA VAL A 50 -11.46 34.66 -20.92
C VAL A 50 -11.43 33.14 -20.76
N ILE A 51 -10.23 32.57 -20.58
CA ILE A 51 -10.08 31.16 -20.21
C ILE A 51 -10.63 30.97 -18.79
N VAL A 52 -11.74 30.23 -18.68
CA VAL A 52 -12.43 29.97 -17.42
C VAL A 52 -12.00 28.64 -16.79
N LYS A 53 -11.46 27.72 -17.58
CA LYS A 53 -10.97 26.42 -17.09
C LYS A 53 -9.84 25.90 -17.98
N SER A 54 -8.81 25.34 -17.36
CA SER A 54 -7.80 24.53 -18.03
C SER A 54 -7.82 23.10 -17.48
N ILE A 55 -7.67 22.13 -18.37
CA ILE A 55 -7.65 20.70 -18.06
C ILE A 55 -6.37 20.16 -18.67
N GLN A 56 -5.52 19.58 -17.83
CA GLN A 56 -4.33 18.87 -18.27
C GLN A 56 -4.66 17.40 -18.43
N VAL A 57 -4.48 16.86 -19.63
CA VAL A 57 -4.63 15.43 -19.90
C VAL A 57 -3.36 14.76 -19.38
N LYS A 58 -3.43 14.20 -18.17
CA LYS A 58 -2.32 13.41 -17.61
C LYS A 58 -2.14 12.15 -18.46
N SER A 59 -1.20 12.25 -19.39
CA SER A 59 -0.45 11.14 -19.95
C SER A 59 0.21 10.40 -18.79
N THR A 60 -0.48 9.41 -18.25
CA THR A 60 0.10 8.58 -17.20
C THR A 60 0.99 7.56 -17.91
N ILE A 61 2.25 7.94 -18.17
CA ILE A 61 3.28 6.94 -18.42
C ILE A 61 3.37 6.13 -17.13
N ASN A 62 2.74 4.95 -17.11
CA ASN A 62 2.84 4.02 -15.99
C ASN A 62 4.25 3.42 -16.02
N ILE A 63 5.07 3.79 -15.04
CA ILE A 63 6.39 3.20 -14.85
C ILE A 63 6.24 2.00 -13.92
N PHE A 64 6.67 0.84 -14.41
CA PHE A 64 6.66 -0.40 -13.65
C PHE A 64 7.90 -0.45 -12.77
N LYS A 65 7.70 -0.60 -11.46
CA LYS A 65 8.79 -0.78 -10.51
C LYS A 65 8.60 -2.03 -9.70
N LYS A 66 9.67 -2.78 -9.52
CA LYS A 66 9.66 -4.05 -8.80
C LYS A 66 10.47 -3.96 -7.53
N ILE A 67 9.94 -4.50 -6.44
CA ILE A 67 10.65 -4.66 -5.16
C ILE A 67 10.61 -6.15 -4.81
N GLU A 68 11.79 -6.75 -4.67
CA GLU A 68 11.94 -8.18 -4.37
C GLU A 68 12.84 -8.40 -3.17
N SER A 69 12.41 -9.22 -2.21
CA SER A 69 13.23 -9.63 -1.06
C SER A 69 13.45 -11.14 -0.99
N PHE A 70 12.80 -11.91 -1.84
CA PHE A 70 13.05 -13.33 -2.05
C PHE A 70 12.83 -13.67 -3.53
N PRO A 71 13.49 -14.71 -4.07
CA PRO A 71 13.28 -15.10 -5.46
C PRO A 71 11.81 -15.49 -5.70
N PRO A 72 11.22 -15.15 -6.85
CA PRO A 72 9.89 -15.63 -7.21
C PRO A 72 9.92 -17.16 -7.36
N ASN A 73 8.90 -17.85 -6.86
CA ASN A 73 8.72 -19.30 -7.03
C ASN A 73 8.40 -19.73 -8.48
N GLU A 74 8.42 -18.81 -9.45
CA GLU A 74 7.93 -19.04 -10.81
C GLU A 74 8.89 -18.56 -11.90
N ILE A 75 8.76 -19.23 -13.04
CA ILE A 75 9.39 -18.96 -14.34
C ILE A 75 9.11 -17.50 -14.72
N LYS A 76 10.16 -16.77 -15.11
CA LYS A 76 10.13 -15.36 -15.54
C LYS A 76 8.94 -15.09 -16.47
N SER A 77 7.88 -14.44 -15.99
CA SER A 77 6.86 -13.84 -16.84
C SER A 77 7.36 -12.50 -17.38
N GLU A 78 7.08 -12.23 -18.65
CA GLU A 78 7.69 -11.21 -19.53
C GLU A 78 7.45 -9.73 -19.16
N GLU A 79 6.87 -9.42 -18.00
CA GLU A 79 6.80 -8.03 -17.53
C GLU A 79 8.10 -7.67 -16.78
N GLU A 80 9.13 -7.35 -17.56
CA GLU A 80 10.34 -6.71 -17.03
C GLU A 80 9.96 -5.33 -16.51
N ALA A 81 9.89 -5.18 -15.20
CA ALA A 81 9.79 -3.85 -14.60
C ALA A 81 10.97 -3.01 -15.07
N GLU A 82 10.69 -1.77 -15.49
CA GLU A 82 11.68 -0.84 -16.03
C GLU A 82 12.80 -0.57 -15.02
N ILE A 83 12.47 -0.61 -13.72
CA ILE A 83 13.40 -0.38 -12.62
C ILE A 83 13.10 -1.37 -11.47
N CYS A 84 14.11 -2.08 -10.98
CA CYS A 84 13.97 -3.09 -9.93
C CYS A 84 14.90 -2.80 -8.74
N LEU A 85 14.36 -2.87 -7.52
CA LEU A 85 15.13 -3.00 -6.29
C LEU A 85 15.16 -4.47 -5.88
N SER A 86 16.32 -5.11 -5.99
CA SER A 86 16.54 -6.44 -5.42
C SER A 86 17.20 -6.34 -4.05
N LEU A 87 16.53 -6.93 -3.06
CA LEU A 87 17.00 -7.09 -1.69
C LEU A 87 17.29 -8.56 -1.37
N THR A 88 17.17 -9.48 -2.34
CA THR A 88 17.30 -10.94 -2.14
C THR A 88 18.59 -11.34 -1.44
N ASP A 89 19.69 -10.64 -1.70
CA ASP A 89 21.00 -10.93 -1.11
C ASP A 89 21.08 -10.61 0.39
N HIS A 90 20.07 -9.94 0.97
CA HIS A 90 19.99 -9.65 2.40
C HIS A 90 19.27 -10.75 3.17
N PHE A 91 18.59 -11.66 2.46
CA PHE A 91 17.81 -12.73 3.04
C PHE A 91 18.48 -14.07 2.77
N LYS A 92 18.39 -14.98 3.74
CA LYS A 92 18.58 -16.42 3.55
C LYS A 92 17.19 -17.02 3.56
N ASP A 93 16.73 -17.48 2.40
CA ASP A 93 15.32 -17.78 2.15
C ASP A 93 14.47 -16.52 2.42
N ARG A 94 13.63 -16.53 3.46
CA ARG A 94 12.84 -15.38 3.91
C ARG A 94 13.35 -14.75 5.20
N LYS A 95 14.40 -15.29 5.82
CA LYS A 95 14.96 -14.75 7.06
C LYS A 95 16.06 -13.75 6.75
N LEU A 96 16.01 -12.56 7.38
CA LEU A 96 17.10 -11.59 7.28
C LEU A 96 18.41 -12.20 7.82
N LYS A 97 19.54 -11.97 7.14
CA LYS A 97 20.84 -12.48 7.59
C LYS A 97 21.22 -11.85 8.94
N GLU A 98 21.80 -12.64 9.85
CA GLU A 98 22.01 -12.28 11.26
C GLU A 98 22.86 -11.03 11.52
N HIS A 99 23.70 -10.62 10.58
CA HIS A 99 24.54 -9.41 10.70
C HIS A 99 23.85 -8.14 10.17
N LEU A 100 22.68 -8.28 9.55
CA LEU A 100 21.93 -7.18 8.95
C LEU A 100 20.80 -6.73 9.87
N ASP A 101 20.40 -5.48 9.68
CA ASP A 101 19.33 -4.81 10.40
C ASP A 101 18.25 -4.31 9.42
N TRP A 102 16.98 -4.42 9.81
CA TRP A 102 15.85 -4.03 8.97
C TRP A 102 15.88 -2.53 8.66
N ASN A 103 16.10 -1.67 9.65
CA ASN A 103 16.11 -0.22 9.44
C ASN A 103 17.35 0.22 8.65
N ARG A 104 18.54 -0.17 9.11
CA ARG A 104 19.80 0.25 8.46
C ARG A 104 19.96 -0.33 7.05
N ASP A 105 19.79 -1.63 6.89
CA ASP A 105 20.22 -2.31 5.65
C ASP A 105 19.07 -2.48 4.64
N ILE A 106 17.80 -2.43 5.08
CA ILE A 106 16.63 -2.59 4.21
C ILE A 106 15.87 -1.28 4.03
N TYR A 107 15.49 -0.58 5.11
CA TYR A 107 14.67 0.63 5.02
C TYR A 107 15.41 1.74 4.27
N GLU A 108 16.68 2.00 4.57
CA GLU A 108 17.46 3.03 3.89
C GLU A 108 17.55 2.79 2.37
N LYS A 109 17.73 1.53 1.95
CA LYS A 109 17.78 1.16 0.53
C LYS A 109 16.42 1.31 -0.14
N LEU A 110 15.35 0.89 0.54
CA LEU A 110 13.98 1.04 0.07
C LEU A 110 13.62 2.51 -0.08
N GLU A 111 13.91 3.34 0.91
CA GLU A 111 13.63 4.77 0.90
C GLU A 111 14.42 5.48 -0.20
N SER A 112 15.74 5.25 -0.28
CA SER A 112 16.59 5.82 -1.33
C SER A 112 16.07 5.45 -2.72
N PHE A 113 15.73 4.18 -2.94
CA PHE A 113 15.18 3.69 -4.19
C PHE A 113 13.85 4.38 -4.54
N LEU A 114 12.88 4.40 -3.62
CA LEU A 114 11.57 4.99 -3.88
C LEU A 114 11.71 6.48 -4.17
N ARG A 115 12.38 7.24 -3.29
CA ARG A 115 12.55 8.69 -3.44
C ARG A 115 13.30 9.09 -4.71
N THR A 116 14.32 8.34 -5.11
CA THR A 116 15.09 8.64 -6.32
C THR A 116 14.29 8.39 -7.58
N ASN A 117 13.40 7.39 -7.56
CA ASN A 117 12.77 6.92 -8.78
C ASN A 117 11.32 7.41 -8.93
N THR A 118 10.65 7.90 -7.87
CA THR A 118 9.26 8.41 -7.93
C THR A 118 9.19 9.93 -7.94
N ASP A 119 8.22 10.48 -8.67
CA ASP A 119 7.90 11.91 -8.69
C ASP A 119 6.38 12.16 -8.82
N LYS A 120 5.96 13.41 -8.60
CA LYS A 120 4.53 13.80 -8.59
C LYS A 120 3.91 13.93 -10.00
N LYS A 121 4.71 13.88 -11.05
CA LYS A 121 4.28 14.10 -12.44
C LYS A 121 3.80 12.81 -13.10
N ARG A 122 4.20 11.66 -12.58
CA ARG A 122 3.91 10.33 -13.15
C ARG A 122 3.11 9.47 -12.17
N ALA A 123 2.57 8.37 -12.66
CA ALA A 123 2.09 7.31 -11.80
C ALA A 123 2.91 6.04 -11.96
N TYR A 124 2.94 5.24 -10.89
CA TYR A 124 3.80 4.08 -10.81
C TYR A 124 2.99 2.86 -10.42
N GLN A 125 3.33 1.73 -11.03
CA GLN A 125 2.85 0.43 -10.61
C GLN A 125 3.95 -0.24 -9.78
N LEU A 126 3.63 -0.67 -8.56
CA LEU A 126 4.55 -1.38 -7.68
C LEU A 126 4.26 -2.88 -7.72
N LEU A 127 5.23 -3.65 -8.23
CA LEU A 127 5.19 -5.10 -8.30
C LEU A 127 5.93 -5.70 -7.10
N TRP A 128 5.29 -6.66 -6.44
CA TRP A 128 5.77 -7.19 -5.16
C TRP A 128 6.18 -8.66 -5.26
N SER A 129 7.45 -8.94 -4.93
CA SER A 129 7.92 -10.27 -4.50
C SER A 129 8.60 -10.11 -3.14
N THR A 130 7.85 -9.62 -2.15
CA THR A 130 8.45 -9.13 -0.91
C THR A 130 7.63 -9.43 0.35
N HIS A 131 8.29 -9.25 1.49
CA HIS A 131 7.73 -9.34 2.85
C HIS A 131 6.64 -8.29 3.09
N CYS A 132 5.66 -8.60 3.94
CA CYS A 132 4.56 -7.69 4.27
C CYS A 132 5.06 -6.37 4.87
N SER A 133 6.10 -6.45 5.71
CA SER A 133 6.76 -5.31 6.32
C SER A 133 7.38 -4.37 5.29
N ILE A 134 7.93 -4.89 4.18
CA ILE A 134 8.51 -4.07 3.10
C ILE A 134 7.41 -3.33 2.34
N ALA A 135 6.29 -4.01 2.06
CA ALA A 135 5.13 -3.35 1.44
C ALA A 135 4.58 -2.22 2.33
N PHE A 136 4.48 -2.46 3.65
CA PHE A 136 4.09 -1.42 4.61
C PHE A 136 5.08 -0.25 4.64
N ALA A 137 6.39 -0.51 4.74
CA ALA A 137 7.40 0.53 4.76
C ALA A 137 7.37 1.36 3.47
N ALA A 138 7.20 0.71 2.31
CA ALA A 138 7.03 1.40 1.03
C ALA A 138 5.80 2.34 1.04
N GLY A 139 4.69 1.89 1.62
CA GLY A 139 3.51 2.72 1.83
C GLY A 139 3.77 3.91 2.73
N ARG A 140 4.50 3.72 3.83
CA ARG A 140 4.86 4.81 4.76
C ARG A 140 5.76 5.86 4.11
N ILE A 141 6.76 5.42 3.34
CA ILE A 141 7.65 6.29 2.56
C ILE A 141 6.84 7.08 1.52
N LEU A 142 5.92 6.42 0.82
CA LEU A 142 5.04 6.99 -0.21
C LEU A 142 3.65 7.32 0.33
N ASN A 143 3.60 7.89 1.55
CA ASN A 143 2.34 8.26 2.19
C ASN A 143 1.56 9.28 1.34
N SER A 144 0.26 9.42 1.60
CA SER A 144 -0.63 10.27 0.79
C SER A 144 -0.20 11.74 0.73
N LYS A 145 0.56 12.25 1.72
CA LYS A 145 1.07 13.63 1.72
C LYS A 145 2.21 13.85 0.73
N GLU A 146 2.87 12.80 0.26
CA GLU A 146 3.86 12.90 -0.82
C GLU A 146 3.18 13.31 -2.14
N GLY A 147 1.89 13.02 -2.32
CA GLY A 147 1.14 13.35 -3.53
C GLY A 147 1.62 12.60 -4.77
N ILE A 148 2.23 11.42 -4.58
CA ILE A 148 2.71 10.55 -5.64
C ILE A 148 1.63 9.51 -5.95
N ASN A 149 1.32 9.34 -7.23
CA ASN A 149 0.29 8.40 -7.65
C ASN A 149 0.87 6.99 -7.78
N ILE A 150 0.47 6.08 -6.91
CA ILE A 150 1.01 4.72 -6.80
C ILE A 150 -0.11 3.70 -6.83
N PHE A 151 0.05 2.66 -7.64
CA PHE A 151 -0.87 1.54 -7.76
C PHE A 151 -0.14 0.23 -7.39
N PRO A 152 -0.50 -0.42 -6.27
CA PRO A 152 0.06 -1.72 -5.97
C PRO A 152 -0.47 -2.79 -6.95
N VAL A 153 0.41 -3.67 -7.41
CA VAL A 153 0.09 -4.80 -8.28
C VAL A 153 0.12 -6.08 -7.44
N GLN A 154 -1.05 -6.68 -7.21
CA GLN A 154 -1.21 -7.79 -6.28
C GLN A 154 -1.37 -9.12 -7.03
N LYS A 155 -0.69 -10.16 -6.56
CA LYS A 155 -0.95 -11.53 -6.98
C LYS A 155 -2.18 -12.06 -6.25
N THR A 156 -3.21 -12.45 -6.99
CA THR A 156 -4.48 -12.99 -6.49
C THR A 156 -4.59 -14.48 -6.80
N ALA A 157 -5.39 -15.19 -6.01
CA ALA A 157 -5.51 -16.63 -6.12
C ALA A 157 -6.31 -17.09 -7.36
N THR A 158 -7.13 -16.21 -7.95
CA THR A 158 -8.04 -16.55 -9.07
C THR A 158 -7.68 -15.92 -10.40
N HIS A 159 -7.06 -14.74 -10.42
CA HIS A 159 -6.85 -13.97 -11.65
C HIS A 159 -5.38 -13.66 -11.93
N GLY A 160 -4.45 -14.33 -11.24
CA GLY A 160 -3.02 -14.12 -11.44
C GLY A 160 -2.58 -12.79 -10.85
N THR A 161 -2.12 -11.85 -11.69
CA THR A 161 -1.59 -10.56 -11.24
C THR A 161 -2.55 -9.44 -11.62
N GLU A 162 -3.02 -8.68 -10.63
CA GLU A 162 -4.03 -7.63 -10.82
C GLU A 162 -3.55 -6.28 -10.31
N LEU A 163 -3.87 -5.21 -11.05
CA LEU A 163 -3.68 -3.83 -10.62
C LEU A 163 -4.74 -3.48 -9.58
N TRP A 164 -4.32 -3.22 -8.34
CA TRP A 164 -5.21 -2.84 -7.25
C TRP A 164 -5.32 -1.32 -7.16
N ASP A 165 -6.03 -0.76 -8.13
CA ASP A 165 -6.43 0.64 -8.18
C ASP A 165 -7.63 0.92 -7.24
N VAL A 166 -7.68 2.12 -6.67
CA VAL A 166 -8.77 2.57 -5.80
C VAL A 166 -9.81 3.30 -6.66
N LYS A 167 -10.89 2.58 -6.98
CA LYS A 167 -12.04 3.10 -7.73
C LYS A 167 -13.22 3.25 -6.78
N LEU A 168 -13.57 4.50 -6.49
CA LEU A 168 -14.77 4.82 -5.71
C LEU A 168 -16.00 4.71 -6.64
N SER A 169 -16.46 3.49 -6.88
CA SER A 169 -17.70 3.24 -7.60
C SER A 169 -18.89 3.37 -6.65
N PRO A 170 -19.90 4.22 -6.95
CA PRO A 170 -21.09 4.31 -6.12
C PRO A 170 -21.82 2.96 -6.03
N GLY A 171 -22.20 2.55 -4.82
CA GLY A 171 -23.12 1.44 -4.58
C GLY A 171 -22.53 0.03 -4.42
N ARG A 172 -21.19 -0.13 -4.52
CA ARG A 172 -20.57 -1.42 -4.16
C ARG A 172 -20.32 -1.48 -2.65
N GLU A 173 -20.90 -2.47 -2.00
CA GLU A 173 -20.63 -2.77 -0.59
C GLU A 173 -19.45 -3.74 -0.48
N TYR A 174 -18.62 -3.51 0.54
CA TYR A 174 -17.46 -4.34 0.85
C TYR A 174 -17.58 -4.88 2.28
N PRO A 175 -17.19 -6.14 2.52
CA PRO A 175 -17.08 -6.68 3.88
C PRO A 175 -16.20 -5.79 4.76
N LYS A 176 -16.57 -5.62 6.02
CA LYS A 176 -15.81 -4.78 6.97
C LYS A 176 -15.00 -5.63 7.93
N TRP A 177 -14.15 -4.98 8.72
CA TRP A 177 -13.52 -5.61 9.87
C TRP A 177 -14.57 -5.95 10.92
N LYS A 178 -14.61 -7.23 11.29
CA LYS A 178 -15.07 -7.68 12.59
C LYS A 178 -13.91 -7.54 13.57
N ILE A 179 -14.02 -6.56 14.47
CA ILE A 179 -12.97 -6.23 15.44
C ILE A 179 -13.31 -6.86 16.79
N SER A 180 -12.35 -7.58 17.37
CA SER A 180 -12.37 -7.97 18.78
C SER A 180 -11.30 -7.17 19.51
N ASP A 181 -11.70 -6.43 20.55
CA ASP A 181 -10.81 -5.62 21.39
C ASP A 181 -10.79 -6.22 22.80
N SER A 182 -9.61 -6.68 23.25
CA SER A 182 -9.42 -7.20 24.60
C SER A 182 -8.31 -6.45 25.33
N GLY A 183 -8.65 -5.88 26.49
CA GLY A 183 -7.82 -4.93 27.23
C GLY A 183 -8.64 -3.68 27.59
N PRO A 184 -8.03 -2.64 28.18
CA PRO A 184 -6.64 -2.57 28.62
C PRO A 184 -6.35 -3.42 29.87
N VAL A 185 -5.11 -3.86 30.02
CA VAL A 185 -4.56 -4.47 31.25
C VAL A 185 -3.78 -3.42 32.03
N GLU A 186 -3.95 -3.39 33.35
CA GLU A 186 -3.27 -2.43 34.21
C GLU A 186 -1.74 -2.53 34.10
N ASN A 187 -1.06 -1.39 34.03
CA ASN A 187 0.40 -1.27 33.92
C ASN A 187 1.06 -1.91 32.69
N LYS A 188 0.27 -2.29 31.68
CA LYS A 188 0.77 -2.72 30.36
C LYS A 188 0.12 -1.84 29.29
N TYR A 189 0.92 -1.14 28.50
CA TYR A 189 0.42 -0.10 27.60
C TYR A 189 0.65 -0.42 26.12
N ASP A 190 1.51 -1.39 25.80
CA ASP A 190 1.71 -1.78 24.41
C ASP A 190 0.44 -2.43 23.85
N THR A 191 0.19 -2.24 22.57
CA THR A 191 -0.97 -2.80 21.87
C THR A 191 -0.50 -3.73 20.76
N ALA A 192 -1.05 -4.93 20.69
CA ALA A 192 -0.87 -5.81 19.53
C ALA A 192 -2.09 -5.68 18.60
N LEU A 193 -1.83 -5.22 17.38
CA LEU A 193 -2.78 -5.21 16.26
C LEU A 193 -2.56 -6.47 15.41
N ILE A 194 -3.60 -7.27 15.26
CA ILE A 194 -3.56 -8.56 14.57
C ILE A 194 -4.48 -8.50 13.35
N LEU A 195 -3.89 -8.62 12.15
CA LEU A 195 -4.64 -8.60 10.88
C LEU A 195 -4.81 -10.03 10.33
N ASN A 196 -5.94 -10.64 10.65
CA ASN A 196 -6.35 -11.98 10.25
C ASN A 196 -7.03 -11.96 8.87
N VAL A 197 -6.26 -11.77 7.80
CA VAL A 197 -6.80 -11.53 6.46
C VAL A 197 -6.74 -12.78 5.57
N THR A 198 -5.56 -13.32 5.35
CA THR A 198 -5.33 -14.49 4.48
C THR A 198 -5.38 -15.81 5.24
N ARG A 199 -5.12 -15.75 6.55
CA ARG A 199 -5.19 -16.85 7.51
C ARG A 199 -5.40 -16.27 8.91
N ASN A 200 -5.92 -17.08 9.82
CA ASN A 200 -6.03 -16.72 11.23
C ASN A 200 -4.67 -16.97 11.91
N ILE A 201 -4.08 -15.92 12.45
CA ILE A 201 -2.79 -15.88 13.15
C ILE A 201 -2.92 -15.56 14.64
N HIS A 202 -4.14 -15.47 15.17
CA HIS A 202 -4.40 -15.07 16.56
C HIS A 202 -3.54 -15.85 17.57
N ASN A 203 -3.65 -17.18 17.56
CA ASN A 203 -2.93 -18.03 18.51
C ASN A 203 -1.41 -17.93 18.36
N ASP A 204 -0.91 -17.82 17.12
CA ASP A 204 0.53 -17.68 16.86
C ASP A 204 1.08 -16.37 17.45
N VAL A 205 0.29 -15.29 17.38
CA VAL A 205 0.66 -13.99 17.97
C VAL A 205 0.61 -14.03 19.49
N ILE A 206 -0.43 -14.63 20.09
CA ILE A 206 -0.53 -14.77 21.55
C ILE A 206 0.68 -15.53 22.10
N ASN A 207 0.98 -16.70 21.52
CA ASN A 207 2.14 -17.50 21.92
C ASN A 207 3.44 -16.70 21.83
N TYR A 208 3.65 -15.98 20.71
CA TYR A 208 4.86 -15.17 20.53
C TYR A 208 4.98 -14.02 21.54
N VAL A 209 3.88 -13.31 21.81
CA VAL A 209 3.83 -12.20 22.77
C VAL A 209 4.17 -12.69 24.18
N GLU A 210 3.64 -13.85 24.57
CA GLU A 210 3.92 -14.49 25.86
C GLU A 210 5.37 -14.97 25.95
N GLU A 211 5.85 -15.75 24.98
CA GLU A 211 7.23 -16.28 24.95
C GLU A 211 8.29 -15.16 24.92
N SER A 212 8.00 -14.08 24.19
CA SER A 212 8.91 -12.94 24.07
C SER A 212 8.77 -11.92 25.20
N ASN A 213 7.84 -12.12 26.15
CA ASN A 213 7.53 -11.22 27.26
C ASN A 213 7.25 -9.76 26.80
N ILE A 214 6.57 -9.58 25.67
CA ILE A 214 6.18 -8.24 25.21
C ILE A 214 5.09 -7.70 26.15
N PRO A 215 5.21 -6.47 26.69
CA PRO A 215 4.29 -5.94 27.69
C PRO A 215 2.98 -5.43 27.07
N VAL A 216 2.36 -6.25 26.21
CA VAL A 216 1.07 -5.99 25.59
C VAL A 216 -0.03 -5.96 26.65
N GLY A 217 -0.73 -4.84 26.75
CA GLY A 217 -1.91 -4.68 27.60
C GLY A 217 -3.22 -4.63 26.83
N ARG A 218 -3.17 -4.55 25.50
CA ARG A 218 -4.35 -4.55 24.64
C ARG A 218 -4.12 -5.34 23.37
N LEU A 219 -5.10 -6.13 22.98
CA LEU A 219 -5.12 -6.87 21.72
C LEU A 219 -6.29 -6.36 20.88
N ILE A 220 -6.00 -5.97 19.65
CA ILE A 220 -6.98 -5.57 18.65
C ILE A 220 -6.90 -6.58 17.52
N ASP A 221 -7.87 -7.48 17.47
CA ASP A 221 -7.95 -8.55 16.49
C ASP A 221 -8.93 -8.18 15.38
N CYS A 222 -8.43 -8.07 14.16
CA CYS A 222 -9.20 -7.70 12.98
C CYS A 222 -9.35 -8.91 12.05
N THR A 223 -10.57 -9.41 11.91
CA THR A 223 -10.96 -10.47 10.96
C THR A 223 -12.07 -9.95 10.03
N LEU A 224 -12.25 -10.51 8.83
CA LEU A 224 -13.32 -10.10 7.91
C LEU A 224 -14.65 -10.81 8.19
N GLU A 225 -15.77 -10.09 8.10
CA GLU A 225 -17.12 -10.54 8.52
C GLU A 225 -17.67 -11.75 7.75
N GLU A 226 -17.54 -11.78 6.41
CA GLU A 226 -18.28 -12.74 5.58
C GLU A 226 -17.58 -14.07 5.36
N ASN A 227 -16.25 -14.08 5.26
CA ASN A 227 -15.49 -15.28 4.90
C ASN A 227 -14.34 -15.59 5.88
N GLY A 228 -14.21 -14.81 6.95
CA GLY A 228 -13.05 -14.91 7.83
C GLY A 228 -11.74 -14.70 7.08
N ALA A 229 -10.69 -15.39 7.53
CA ALA A 229 -9.35 -15.23 6.98
C ALA A 229 -9.06 -16.23 5.85
N THR A 230 -8.99 -15.74 4.60
CA THR A 230 -8.77 -16.54 3.38
C THR A 230 -8.02 -15.73 2.33
N ASN A 231 -7.46 -16.40 1.32
CA ASN A 231 -6.82 -15.71 0.17
C ASN A 231 -7.80 -14.88 -0.69
N PHE A 232 -9.11 -14.94 -0.43
CA PHE A 232 -10.16 -14.22 -1.14
C PHE A 232 -10.79 -13.10 -0.31
N SER A 233 -10.36 -12.93 0.94
CA SER A 233 -11.06 -12.04 1.87
C SER A 233 -10.97 -10.56 1.46
N VAL A 234 -9.89 -10.16 0.77
CA VAL A 234 -9.78 -8.83 0.14
C VAL A 234 -10.10 -8.96 -1.34
N GLN A 235 -11.06 -8.16 -1.80
CA GLN A 235 -11.68 -8.33 -3.11
C GLN A 235 -10.98 -7.55 -4.23
N ASP A 236 -10.48 -6.35 -3.93
CA ASP A 236 -9.79 -5.46 -4.87
C ASP A 236 -9.05 -4.34 -4.13
N GLY A 237 -8.43 -3.42 -4.89
CA GLY A 237 -7.70 -2.26 -4.36
C GLY A 237 -8.58 -1.29 -3.54
N THR A 238 -9.83 -1.06 -3.95
CA THR A 238 -10.76 -0.23 -3.19
C THR A 238 -11.07 -0.85 -1.83
N HIS A 239 -11.37 -2.16 -1.80
CA HIS A 239 -11.59 -2.89 -0.56
C HIS A 239 -10.36 -2.81 0.36
N ALA A 240 -9.17 -3.05 -0.19
CA ALA A 240 -7.92 -2.98 0.56
C ALA A 240 -7.69 -1.58 1.17
N SER A 241 -7.93 -0.52 0.40
CA SER A 241 -7.79 0.86 0.89
C SER A 241 -8.81 1.19 2.00
N LEU A 242 -10.08 0.78 1.85
CA LEU A 242 -11.11 0.98 2.87
C LEU A 242 -10.80 0.24 4.17
N LEU A 243 -10.30 -1.00 4.08
CA LEU A 243 -9.84 -1.76 5.24
C LEU A 243 -8.65 -1.08 5.91
N ALA A 244 -7.65 -0.62 5.16
CA ALA A 244 -6.51 0.10 5.70
C ALA A 244 -6.91 1.40 6.41
N ASN A 245 -7.89 2.13 5.87
CA ASN A 245 -8.40 3.38 6.47
C ASN A 245 -9.12 3.12 7.79
N SER A 246 -9.96 2.09 7.86
CA SER A 246 -10.74 1.77 9.07
C SER A 246 -9.92 1.25 10.24
N ILE A 247 -8.64 0.88 10.05
CA ILE A 247 -7.73 0.55 11.16
C ILE A 247 -7.51 1.74 12.09
N TYR A 248 -7.60 2.99 11.61
CA TYR A 248 -7.51 4.16 12.48
C TYR A 248 -8.58 4.17 13.57
N ASP A 249 -9.80 3.81 13.20
CA ASP A 249 -10.91 3.72 14.15
C ASP A 249 -10.69 2.54 15.11
N ALA A 250 -10.19 1.41 14.60
CA ALA A 250 -9.86 0.23 15.40
C ALA A 250 -8.85 0.54 16.51
N ILE A 251 -7.75 1.22 16.18
CA ILE A 251 -6.72 1.62 17.15
C ILE A 251 -7.08 2.91 17.91
N GLY A 252 -8.19 3.55 17.56
CA GLY A 252 -8.66 4.81 18.13
C GLY A 252 -9.10 4.67 19.59
N GLY A 253 -9.52 3.46 20.02
CA GLY A 253 -9.90 3.16 21.39
C GLY A 253 -8.77 3.23 22.42
N ARG A 254 -7.51 3.36 21.97
CA ARG A 254 -6.32 3.50 22.82
C ARG A 254 -6.35 4.81 23.62
N ASN A 255 -6.08 4.72 24.92
CA ASN A 255 -5.89 5.86 25.81
C ASN A 255 -4.53 6.55 25.57
N MET A 256 -4.27 7.66 26.26
CA MET A 256 -3.06 8.45 26.04
C MET A 256 -1.75 7.71 26.37
N ALA A 257 -1.75 6.82 27.37
CA ALA A 257 -0.58 6.00 27.68
C ALA A 257 -0.34 4.96 26.59
N GLU A 258 -1.38 4.27 26.14
CA GLU A 258 -1.32 3.27 25.05
C GLU A 258 -0.91 3.89 23.70
N ARG A 259 -1.34 5.13 23.41
CA ARG A 259 -0.94 5.86 22.19
C ARG A 259 0.53 6.31 22.22
N ARG A 260 1.14 6.45 23.40
CA ARG A 260 2.57 6.77 23.56
C ARG A 260 3.44 5.52 23.63
N ALA A 261 2.84 4.38 23.97
CA ALA A 261 3.43 3.06 23.98
C ALA A 261 3.53 2.47 22.56
N VAL A 262 4.04 1.25 22.45
CA VAL A 262 4.34 0.63 21.15
C VAL A 262 3.11 -0.08 20.58
N LEU A 263 2.84 0.16 19.30
CA LEU A 263 1.90 -0.63 18.50
C LEU A 263 2.65 -1.75 17.78
N HIS A 264 2.46 -2.98 18.21
CA HIS A 264 3.00 -4.18 17.58
C HIS A 264 2.05 -4.65 16.47
N ILE A 265 2.49 -4.65 15.22
CA ILE A 265 1.65 -4.98 14.06
C ILE A 265 2.03 -6.36 13.53
N PHE A 266 1.08 -7.30 13.67
CA PHE A 266 1.17 -8.65 13.14
C PHE A 266 0.15 -8.78 12.00
N ALA A 267 0.59 -9.25 10.84
CA ALA A 267 -0.30 -9.31 9.68
C ALA A 267 -0.07 -10.57 8.85
N ALA A 268 -1.16 -11.23 8.49
CA ALA A 268 -1.19 -12.18 7.40
C ALA A 268 -2.08 -11.61 6.29
N ALA A 269 -1.58 -10.62 5.56
CA ALA A 269 -2.35 -9.80 4.63
C ALA A 269 -1.72 -9.73 3.23
N PRO A 270 -2.50 -9.39 2.18
CA PRO A 270 -1.94 -9.05 0.87
C PRO A 270 -1.00 -7.84 0.97
N ASN A 271 0.08 -7.83 0.17
CA ASN A 271 1.04 -6.73 0.14
C ASN A 271 0.39 -5.39 -0.22
N ALA A 272 -0.62 -5.40 -1.10
CA ALA A 272 -1.36 -4.19 -1.43
C ALA A 272 -2.12 -3.60 -0.21
N LEU A 273 -2.72 -4.45 0.64
CA LEU A 273 -3.36 -4.00 1.88
C LEU A 273 -2.31 -3.42 2.85
N MET A 274 -1.18 -4.11 3.01
CA MET A 274 -0.08 -3.62 3.86
C MET A 274 0.51 -2.30 3.35
N PHE A 275 0.60 -2.12 2.04
CA PHE A 275 1.00 -0.85 1.42
C PHE A 275 0.04 0.28 1.77
N PHE A 276 -1.27 0.10 1.59
CA PHE A 276 -2.26 1.13 1.95
C PHE A 276 -2.24 1.42 3.47
N LEU A 277 -2.08 0.39 4.31
CA LEU A 277 -1.92 0.58 5.75
C LEU A 277 -0.67 1.40 6.08
N GLY A 278 0.44 1.14 5.37
CA GLY A 278 1.67 1.90 5.44
C GLY A 278 1.46 3.38 5.10
N GLN A 279 0.72 3.69 4.02
CA GLN A 279 0.39 5.08 3.64
C GLN A 279 -0.35 5.82 4.75
N ASN A 280 -1.17 5.09 5.49
CA ASN A 280 -1.94 5.59 6.62
C ASN A 280 -1.13 5.66 7.91
N SER A 281 0.05 5.03 8.01
CA SER A 281 0.68 4.75 9.31
C SER A 281 1.30 5.94 10.05
N MET A 282 1.39 7.14 9.45
CA MET A 282 2.04 8.31 10.09
C MET A 282 1.37 8.71 11.42
N GLY A 283 0.07 8.45 11.59
CA GLY A 283 -0.66 8.73 12.83
C GLY A 283 -0.66 7.58 13.84
N PHE A 284 0.05 6.47 13.60
CA PHE A 284 0.01 5.29 14.48
C PHE A 284 0.84 5.46 15.76
N GLY A 285 1.75 6.44 15.78
CA GLY A 285 2.75 6.61 16.84
C GLY A 285 3.92 5.65 16.67
N LYS A 286 4.46 5.18 17.79
CA LYS A 286 5.52 4.18 17.80
C LYS A 286 4.97 2.83 17.33
N CYS A 287 5.58 2.21 16.34
CA CYS A 287 5.17 0.88 15.90
C CYS A 287 6.33 -0.02 15.51
N ILE A 288 6.13 -1.32 15.67
CA ILE A 288 7.05 -2.38 15.25
C ILE A 288 6.25 -3.37 14.42
N LEU A 289 6.77 -3.76 13.25
CA LEU A 289 6.17 -4.81 12.43
C LEU A 289 6.83 -6.16 12.68
N TYR A 290 6.08 -7.23 12.46
CA TYR A 290 6.54 -8.60 12.67
C TYR A 290 6.38 -9.47 11.42
N GLU A 291 7.39 -10.29 11.14
CA GLU A 291 7.38 -11.27 10.05
C GLU A 291 7.35 -12.68 10.62
N TYR A 292 6.49 -13.53 10.06
CA TYR A 292 6.33 -14.92 10.46
C TYR A 292 7.24 -15.85 9.63
N ASP A 293 7.83 -16.86 10.26
CA ASP A 293 8.56 -17.92 9.54
C ASP A 293 7.58 -18.88 8.81
N PHE A 294 7.08 -18.43 7.67
CA PHE A 294 6.09 -19.15 6.86
C PHE A 294 6.55 -20.52 6.37
N GLU A 295 7.85 -20.71 6.15
CA GLU A 295 8.37 -21.99 5.66
C GLU A 295 8.47 -23.02 6.78
N LYS A 296 8.31 -22.62 8.05
CA LYS A 296 8.43 -23.48 9.24
C LYS A 296 9.76 -24.24 9.28
N ARG A 297 10.79 -23.67 8.67
CA ARG A 297 12.11 -24.30 8.52
C ARG A 297 13.09 -23.89 9.60
N SER A 298 12.80 -22.83 10.36
CA SER A 298 13.70 -22.32 11.39
C SER A 298 13.03 -22.21 12.76
N SER A 299 12.20 -21.19 12.98
CA SER A 299 11.70 -20.81 14.30
C SER A 299 10.22 -21.12 14.49
N CYS A 300 9.45 -21.28 13.40
CA CYS A 300 7.99 -21.47 13.43
C CYS A 300 7.25 -20.40 14.26
N THR A 301 7.80 -19.18 14.33
CA THR A 301 7.26 -18.06 15.11
C THR A 301 7.60 -16.73 14.45
N TYR A 302 7.24 -15.62 15.11
CA TYR A 302 7.52 -14.27 14.62
C TYR A 302 8.93 -13.79 14.93
N SER A 303 9.37 -12.81 14.16
CA SER A 303 10.55 -11.99 14.45
C SER A 303 10.24 -10.52 14.17
N PRO A 304 10.81 -9.58 14.95
CA PRO A 304 10.63 -8.16 14.68
C PRO A 304 11.30 -7.80 13.35
N SER A 305 10.69 -6.86 12.64
CA SER A 305 11.17 -6.31 11.38
C SER A 305 11.45 -4.81 11.51
N PHE A 306 10.75 -3.94 10.77
CA PHE A 306 10.94 -2.50 10.89
C PHE A 306 10.48 -1.98 12.25
N ASP A 307 11.34 -1.17 12.86
CA ASP A 307 11.10 -0.45 14.10
C ASP A 307 10.93 1.06 13.83
N PHE A 308 9.75 1.60 14.13
CA PHE A 308 9.41 3.02 14.00
C PHE A 308 9.15 3.66 15.37
N THR A 309 9.92 3.27 16.40
CA THR A 309 9.78 3.79 17.77
C THR A 309 10.58 5.08 18.04
N ASN A 310 11.52 5.42 17.15
CA ASN A 310 12.42 6.58 17.23
C ASN A 310 12.04 7.71 16.28
#